data_AF-A0A6P1XZ75-F1
#
_entry.id   AF-A0A6P1XZ75-F1
#
_cell.length_a   1.000
_cell.length_b   1.000
_cell.length_c   1.000
_cell.angle_alpha   90.00
_cell.angle_beta   90.00
_cell.angle_gamma   90.00
#
_symmetry.space_group_name_H-M   'P 1'
#
loop_
_entity.id
_entity.type
_entity.pdbx_description
1 polymer ?
#
loop_
_entity_poly.entity_id
_entity_poly.type
_entity_poly.pdbx_seq_one_letter_code
_entity_poly.pdbx_strand_id
1 'polypeptide(L)'
;MKRLNGFLYFLSAFIATGILLLFIIFPLRFYAPVWAGYRIAAVPCSDDIEPYVSAAEEAGISGVASEFSVSNRFSLLGTGRHERFPFTDIGRYTRWFRDDDGGYQYLYLPYTSIFKYLSFYFSLYGKRAHFFLEAAIPYSPIQGLLALILFAYCIAGSRKKLLFFAAASSFVCYAFCIKSSLSSATALLSILTAAYWLEALENELTIQWKQLKERIKHNIFMLILPAAPLLTAAIGGVVSLCFFLLALLLSASILFSVYSFLQLKETYWEQYRQHPSLKLFAMHPQSWAQFWNTRYAITATVLTGCLLLVSAIIPLVFSTNRLSPAAAKLSAPQSVSRQPIPFTDSGFFTVQASRPQDYLPDLSNYIEDYWYTAVLPYLNVHESLQPLTSNMRVYFDSFYEDSNGRLHREEKVIYSFDTVFILRALRNERLVLLPLEKMLIAQTGFLAAAYRPLHVSTLSPFTSFFIILGTLLFPCVLIIMSKVR
;
A
#
# COMPACT_ATOMS: atom_id res chain seq x y z
N MET A 1 30.06 -27.86 -21.98
CA MET A 1 29.60 -26.47 -22.19
C MET A 1 28.13 -26.36 -22.64
N LYS A 2 27.62 -27.08 -23.66
CA LYS A 2 26.21 -26.98 -24.10
C LYS A 2 25.14 -27.24 -22.99
N ARG A 3 25.34 -28.25 -22.12
CA ARG A 3 24.42 -28.54 -20.99
C ARG A 3 24.42 -27.46 -19.89
N LEU A 4 25.56 -26.82 -19.64
CA LEU A 4 25.69 -25.75 -18.63
C LEU A 4 24.91 -24.50 -19.06
N ASN A 5 24.96 -24.17 -20.36
CA ASN A 5 24.22 -23.04 -20.93
C ASN A 5 22.69 -23.27 -20.89
N GLY A 6 22.23 -24.49 -21.12
CA GLY A 6 20.80 -24.83 -21.03
C GLY A 6 20.24 -24.72 -19.60
N PHE A 7 21.01 -25.17 -18.60
CA PHE A 7 20.63 -25.01 -17.19
C PHE A 7 20.59 -23.55 -16.75
N LEU A 8 21.60 -22.75 -17.12
CA LEU A 8 21.63 -21.31 -16.82
C LEU A 8 20.47 -20.55 -17.49
N TYR A 9 20.09 -20.92 -18.70
CA TYR A 9 18.91 -20.36 -19.38
C TYR A 9 17.62 -20.65 -18.59
N PHE A 10 17.38 -21.91 -18.25
CA PHE A 10 16.20 -22.30 -17.46
C PHE A 10 16.16 -21.60 -16.09
N LEU A 11 17.31 -21.54 -15.39
CA LEU A 11 17.43 -20.85 -14.12
C LEU A 11 17.14 -19.35 -14.25
N SER A 12 17.66 -18.69 -15.28
CA SER A 12 17.39 -17.26 -15.52
C SER A 12 15.90 -16.98 -15.79
N ALA A 13 15.25 -17.82 -16.59
CA ALA A 13 13.82 -17.70 -16.86
C ALA A 13 12.98 -17.97 -15.60
N PHE A 14 13.34 -18.98 -14.80
CA PHE A 14 12.69 -19.28 -13.53
C PHE A 14 12.80 -18.11 -12.55
N ILE A 15 14.00 -17.54 -12.38
CA ILE A 15 14.22 -16.36 -11.53
C ILE A 15 13.39 -15.17 -12.03
N ALA A 16 13.36 -14.91 -13.34
CA ALA A 16 12.58 -13.82 -13.90
C ALA A 16 11.07 -13.97 -13.62
N THR A 17 10.52 -15.16 -13.85
CA THR A 17 9.09 -15.44 -13.56
C THR A 17 8.77 -15.33 -12.07
N GLY A 18 9.64 -15.86 -11.20
CA GLY A 18 9.50 -15.74 -9.76
C GLY A 18 9.46 -14.28 -9.30
N ILE A 19 10.40 -13.45 -9.77
CA ILE A 19 10.45 -12.03 -9.39
C ILE A 19 9.23 -11.26 -9.92
N LEU A 20 8.74 -11.56 -11.14
CA LEU A 20 7.50 -10.96 -11.65
C LEU A 20 6.29 -11.26 -10.75
N LEU A 21 6.17 -12.50 -10.25
CA LEU A 21 5.13 -12.86 -9.29
C LEU A 21 5.28 -12.07 -7.97
N LEU A 22 6.52 -11.83 -7.51
CA LEU A 22 6.75 -11.00 -6.32
C LEU A 22 6.30 -9.54 -6.55
N PHE A 23 6.54 -8.96 -7.73
CA PHE A 23 6.04 -7.62 -8.06
C PHE A 23 4.50 -7.53 -8.04
N ILE A 24 3.79 -8.62 -8.36
CA ILE A 24 2.32 -8.66 -8.30
C ILE A 24 1.84 -8.79 -6.84
N ILE A 25 2.40 -9.75 -6.10
CA ILE A 25 1.87 -10.16 -4.78
C ILE A 25 2.31 -9.21 -3.66
N PHE A 26 3.54 -8.70 -3.67
CA PHE A 26 4.08 -7.94 -2.55
C PHE A 26 3.36 -6.60 -2.32
N PRO A 27 3.11 -5.75 -3.33
CA PRO A 27 2.40 -4.48 -3.13
C PRO A 27 1.00 -4.67 -2.53
N LEU A 28 0.31 -5.75 -2.93
CA LEU A 28 -1.00 -6.11 -2.38
C LEU A 28 -0.95 -6.46 -0.89
N ARG A 29 0.18 -7.00 -0.41
CA ARG A 29 0.37 -7.35 1.01
C ARG A 29 0.90 -6.20 1.85
N PHE A 30 1.88 -5.44 1.33
CA PHE A 30 2.54 -4.36 2.06
C PHE A 30 1.69 -3.09 2.16
N TYR A 31 0.80 -2.86 1.20
CA TYR A 31 -0.09 -1.70 1.17
C TYR A 31 -1.57 -2.09 1.23
N ALA A 32 -1.87 -3.25 1.82
CA ALA A 32 -3.24 -3.61 2.17
C ALA A 32 -3.80 -2.57 3.14
N PRO A 33 -5.06 -2.15 2.97
CA PRO A 33 -5.67 -1.24 3.92
C PRO A 33 -5.79 -1.91 5.29
N VAL A 34 -5.71 -1.13 6.36
CA VAL A 34 -5.90 -1.64 7.72
C VAL A 34 -7.28 -2.28 7.89
N TRP A 35 -8.31 -1.64 7.33
CA TRP A 35 -9.70 -2.09 7.39
C TRP A 35 -10.22 -2.33 5.97
N ALA A 36 -10.77 -3.52 5.70
CA ALA A 36 -11.31 -3.84 4.39
C ALA A 36 -12.49 -2.90 4.07
N GLY A 37 -12.46 -2.24 2.91
CA GLY A 37 -13.51 -1.30 2.48
C GLY A 37 -13.46 0.09 3.13
N TYR A 38 -12.51 0.36 4.03
CA TYR A 38 -12.37 1.65 4.70
C TYR A 38 -10.94 2.19 4.57
N ARG A 39 -10.78 3.49 4.77
CA ARG A 39 -9.47 4.16 4.82
C ARG A 39 -9.37 5.01 6.06
N ILE A 40 -8.20 4.99 6.69
CA ILE A 40 -7.92 5.79 7.87
C ILE A 40 -7.44 7.19 7.43
N ALA A 41 -8.06 8.22 7.98
CA ALA A 41 -7.51 9.56 8.03
C ALA A 41 -7.11 9.87 9.47
N ALA A 42 -5.89 10.36 9.67
CA ALA A 42 -5.40 10.78 10.98
C ALA A 42 -5.15 12.29 10.98
N VAL A 43 -5.57 12.94 12.06
CA VAL A 43 -5.59 14.39 12.23
C VAL A 43 -5.00 14.73 13.61
N PRO A 44 -4.29 15.85 13.81
CA PRO A 44 -3.85 16.26 15.14
C PRO A 44 -5.02 16.46 16.11
N CYS A 45 -4.88 16.02 17.36
CA CYS A 45 -5.88 16.28 18.42
C CYS A 45 -6.08 17.78 18.72
N SER A 46 -5.13 18.63 18.31
CA SER A 46 -5.23 20.09 18.46
C SER A 46 -6.23 20.73 17.51
N ASP A 47 -6.57 20.05 16.41
CA ASP A 47 -7.42 20.59 15.38
C ASP A 47 -8.89 20.21 15.66
N ASP A 48 -9.81 21.11 15.33
CA ASP A 48 -11.24 20.80 15.34
C ASP A 48 -11.55 19.73 14.29
N ILE A 49 -12.36 18.72 14.64
CA ILE A 49 -12.69 17.59 13.75
C ILE A 49 -13.78 17.94 12.71
N GLU A 50 -14.59 18.97 12.99
CA GLU A 50 -15.75 19.39 12.17
C GLU A 50 -15.36 19.80 10.72
N PRO A 51 -14.28 20.56 10.48
CA PRO A 51 -13.79 20.85 9.12
C PRO A 51 -13.42 19.59 8.31
N TYR A 52 -12.97 18.52 8.97
CA TYR A 52 -12.60 17.27 8.31
C TYR A 52 -13.83 16.43 7.95
N VAL A 53 -14.82 16.37 8.85
CA VAL A 53 -16.09 15.67 8.59
C VAL A 53 -16.88 16.39 7.49
N SER A 54 -16.99 17.72 7.56
CA SER A 54 -17.66 18.52 6.52
C SER A 54 -16.97 18.37 5.15
N ALA A 55 -15.62 18.35 5.10
CA ALA A 55 -14.90 18.09 3.85
C ALA A 55 -15.21 16.69 3.26
N ALA A 56 -15.43 15.68 4.11
CA ALA A 56 -15.81 14.34 3.65
C ALA A 56 -17.24 14.33 3.09
N GLU A 57 -18.17 15.04 3.74
CA GLU A 57 -19.55 15.20 3.28
C GLU A 57 -19.63 15.99 1.96
N GLU A 58 -18.88 17.09 1.83
CA GLU A 58 -18.72 17.87 0.58
C GLU A 58 -18.22 16.98 -0.57
N ALA A 59 -17.29 16.05 -0.28
CA ALA A 59 -16.78 15.08 -1.25
C ALA A 59 -17.77 13.93 -1.54
N GLY A 60 -18.94 13.92 -0.91
CA GLY A 60 -19.97 12.90 -1.06
C GLY A 60 -19.64 11.56 -0.39
N ILE A 61 -18.78 11.57 0.64
CA ILE A 61 -18.45 10.40 1.46
C ILE A 61 -19.39 10.39 2.67
N SER A 62 -20.43 9.55 2.59
CA SER A 62 -21.41 9.36 3.68
C SER A 62 -20.99 8.24 4.63
N GLY A 63 -21.29 8.36 5.92
CA GLY A 63 -21.09 7.29 6.90
C GLY A 63 -19.68 7.22 7.47
N VAL A 64 -19.00 8.36 7.57
CA VAL A 64 -17.69 8.48 8.23
C VAL A 64 -17.83 8.12 9.71
N ALA A 65 -16.99 7.23 10.22
CA ALA A 65 -16.90 6.99 11.66
C ALA A 65 -15.91 7.99 12.27
N SER A 66 -16.39 8.79 13.22
CA SER A 66 -15.64 9.83 13.93
C SER A 66 -16.11 9.91 15.38
N GLU A 67 -15.45 10.75 16.19
CA GLU A 67 -15.82 10.99 17.59
C GLU A 67 -17.28 11.45 17.76
N PHE A 68 -17.87 12.13 16.76
CA PHE A 68 -19.29 12.50 16.78
C PHE A 68 -20.24 11.30 16.82
N SER A 69 -19.79 10.11 16.40
CA SER A 69 -20.61 8.90 16.43
C SER A 69 -20.74 8.27 17.82
N VAL A 70 -19.91 8.69 18.78
CA VAL A 70 -19.94 8.18 20.17
C VAL A 70 -21.30 8.46 20.83
N SER A 71 -21.84 9.67 20.65
CA SER A 71 -23.14 10.04 21.22
C SER A 71 -24.28 9.15 20.70
N ASN A 72 -24.28 8.82 19.41
CA ASN A 72 -25.25 7.91 18.80
C ASN A 72 -25.18 6.52 19.44
N ARG A 73 -23.98 6.01 19.70
CA ARG A 73 -23.76 4.70 20.32
C ARG A 73 -24.32 4.58 21.74
N PHE A 74 -24.22 5.64 22.53
CA PHE A 74 -24.65 5.66 23.94
C PHE A 74 -26.01 6.30 24.17
N SER A 75 -26.61 6.94 23.15
CA SER A 75 -27.97 7.51 23.22
C SER A 75 -29.03 6.50 23.70
N LEU A 76 -28.81 5.21 23.42
CA LEU A 76 -29.71 4.12 23.80
C LEU A 76 -29.65 3.76 25.29
N LEU A 77 -28.49 3.90 25.92
CA LEU A 77 -28.23 3.33 27.23
C LEU A 77 -28.82 4.18 28.38
N GLY A 78 -29.26 5.41 28.09
CA GLY A 78 -29.83 6.34 29.06
C GLY A 78 -28.77 6.83 30.06
N THR A 79 -28.79 8.12 30.40
CA THR A 79 -27.70 8.80 31.14
C THR A 79 -27.47 8.30 32.58
N GLY A 80 -28.21 7.31 33.09
CA GLY A 80 -28.12 6.84 34.49
C GLY A 80 -27.96 5.34 34.71
N ARG A 81 -27.74 4.52 33.67
CA ARG A 81 -27.64 3.04 33.81
C ARG A 81 -26.22 2.48 33.68
N HIS A 82 -25.21 3.32 33.48
CA HIS A 82 -23.86 2.88 33.12
C HIS A 82 -23.05 2.32 34.29
N GLU A 83 -23.31 2.75 35.54
CA GLU A 83 -22.43 2.41 36.67
C GLU A 83 -22.70 1.04 37.31
N ARG A 84 -23.87 0.43 37.05
CA ARG A 84 -24.28 -0.85 37.68
C ARG A 84 -24.14 -2.08 36.79
N PHE A 85 -23.84 -1.91 35.51
CA PHE A 85 -23.91 -2.97 34.50
C PHE A 85 -22.60 -3.05 33.73
N PRO A 86 -22.23 -4.24 33.19
CA PRO A 86 -20.98 -4.44 32.44
C PRO A 86 -21.06 -3.85 31.02
N PHE A 87 -21.65 -2.65 30.87
CA PHE A 87 -21.71 -1.97 29.59
C PHE A 87 -20.32 -1.48 29.18
N THR A 88 -20.10 -1.39 27.87
CA THR A 88 -18.90 -0.76 27.34
C THR A 88 -18.73 0.65 27.89
N ASP A 89 -17.58 0.92 28.51
CA ASP A 89 -17.27 2.26 29.00
C ASP A 89 -17.09 3.26 27.84
N ILE A 90 -17.63 4.47 28.01
CA ILE A 90 -17.56 5.55 27.01
C ILE A 90 -16.10 5.92 26.75
N GLY A 91 -15.29 6.04 27.82
CA GLY A 91 -13.87 6.37 27.73
C GLY A 91 -13.05 5.30 27.01
N ARG A 92 -13.43 4.02 27.13
CA ARG A 92 -12.81 2.94 26.33
C ARG A 92 -13.26 2.96 24.87
N TYR A 93 -14.49 3.35 24.57
CA TYR A 93 -14.98 3.43 23.19
C TYR A 93 -14.40 4.63 22.42
N THR A 94 -14.23 5.79 23.07
CA THR A 94 -13.61 6.98 22.46
C THR A 94 -12.18 6.74 21.99
N ARG A 95 -11.48 5.76 22.59
CA ARG A 95 -10.15 5.31 22.14
C ARG A 95 -10.12 4.78 20.71
N TRP A 96 -11.25 4.51 20.05
CA TRP A 96 -11.23 4.25 18.61
C TRP A 96 -10.91 5.49 17.77
N PHE A 97 -11.27 6.67 18.27
CA PHE A 97 -11.18 7.92 17.52
C PHE A 97 -10.09 8.84 18.05
N ARG A 98 -9.58 8.60 19.26
CA ARG A 98 -8.60 9.47 19.91
C ARG A 98 -7.49 8.65 20.57
N ASP A 99 -6.25 8.99 20.22
CA ASP A 99 -5.05 8.52 20.90
C ASP A 99 -4.52 9.68 21.76
N ASP A 100 -4.80 9.61 23.06
CA ASP A 100 -4.42 10.64 24.01
C ASP A 100 -2.89 10.68 24.23
N ASP A 101 -2.20 9.55 24.07
CA ASP A 101 -0.74 9.46 24.24
C ASP A 101 0.00 9.96 22.98
N GLY A 102 -0.54 9.65 21.80
CA GLY A 102 0.02 10.06 20.51
C GLY A 102 -0.39 11.44 20.03
N GLY A 103 -1.49 12.01 20.57
CA GLY A 103 -2.00 13.32 20.18
C GLY A 103 -2.66 13.36 18.79
N TYR A 104 -3.24 12.24 18.35
CA TYR A 104 -3.93 12.13 17.07
C TYR A 104 -5.38 11.65 17.21
N GLN A 105 -6.23 12.13 16.31
CA GLN A 105 -7.59 11.67 16.10
C GLN A 105 -7.70 10.87 14.81
N TYR A 106 -8.55 9.85 14.79
CA TYR A 106 -8.76 8.94 13.68
C TYR A 106 -10.18 9.05 13.14
N LEU A 107 -10.28 9.20 11.82
CA LEU A 107 -11.53 9.09 11.06
C LEU A 107 -11.47 7.87 10.14
N TYR A 108 -12.56 7.13 10.09
CA TYR A 108 -12.71 5.98 9.20
C TYR A 108 -13.63 6.31 8.05
N LEU A 109 -13.05 6.37 6.84
CA LEU A 109 -13.73 6.78 5.62
C LEU A 109 -14.15 5.57 4.81
N PRO A 110 -15.45 5.37 4.52
CA PRO A 110 -15.90 4.33 3.59
C PRO A 110 -15.31 4.53 2.20
N TYR A 111 -14.62 3.52 1.68
CA TYR A 111 -14.01 3.59 0.35
C TYR A 111 -15.00 3.14 -0.73
N THR A 112 -15.65 4.12 -1.37
CA THR A 112 -16.64 3.86 -2.44
C THR A 112 -16.12 4.17 -3.84
N SER A 113 -15.37 5.27 -4.00
CA SER A 113 -14.84 5.71 -5.30
C SER A 113 -13.55 6.49 -5.13
N ILE A 114 -12.62 6.32 -6.08
CA ILE A 114 -11.34 7.03 -6.08
C ILE A 114 -11.51 8.54 -6.32
N PHE A 115 -12.54 8.94 -7.08
CA PHE A 115 -12.80 10.35 -7.37
C PHE A 115 -13.29 11.10 -6.12
N LYS A 116 -14.16 10.48 -5.32
CA LYS A 116 -14.58 11.03 -4.03
C LYS A 116 -13.39 11.17 -3.07
N TYR A 117 -12.52 10.17 -3.06
CA TYR A 117 -11.29 10.19 -2.25
C TYR A 117 -10.33 11.31 -2.65
N LEU A 118 -10.14 11.53 -3.96
CA LEU A 118 -9.33 12.63 -4.47
C LEU A 118 -9.98 13.98 -4.19
N SER A 119 -11.31 14.09 -4.34
CA SER A 119 -12.05 15.31 -3.99
C SER A 119 -11.87 15.68 -2.53
N PHE A 120 -11.96 14.69 -1.63
CA PHE A 120 -11.69 14.87 -0.21
C PHE A 120 -10.25 15.34 0.04
N TYR A 121 -9.27 14.70 -0.60
CA TYR A 121 -7.85 15.10 -0.51
C TYR A 121 -7.65 16.57 -0.92
N PHE A 122 -8.22 16.97 -2.06
CA PHE A 122 -8.08 18.34 -2.56
C PHE A 122 -8.82 19.36 -1.70
N SER A 123 -9.96 19.01 -1.11
CA SER A 123 -10.67 19.88 -0.15
C SER A 123 -9.79 20.15 1.08
N LEU A 124 -9.22 19.11 1.68
CA LEU A 124 -8.29 19.27 2.82
C LEU A 124 -7.02 20.05 2.44
N TYR A 125 -6.48 19.80 1.24
CA TYR A 125 -5.32 20.53 0.74
C TYR A 125 -5.62 22.02 0.55
N GLY A 126 -6.77 22.37 -0.04
CA GLY A 126 -7.21 23.75 -0.22
C GLY A 126 -7.38 24.49 1.11
N LYS A 127 -7.90 23.79 2.13
CA LYS A 127 -8.08 24.30 3.50
C LYS A 127 -6.77 24.38 4.31
N ARG A 128 -5.62 23.97 3.73
CA ARG A 128 -4.29 23.90 4.39
C ARG A 128 -4.28 23.10 5.69
N ALA A 129 -5.15 22.09 5.79
CA ALA A 129 -5.32 21.26 6.98
C ALA A 129 -4.14 20.29 7.17
N HIS A 130 -3.87 19.90 8.42
CA HIS A 130 -2.87 18.90 8.75
C HIS A 130 -3.51 17.52 8.80
N PHE A 131 -3.08 16.62 7.90
CA PHE A 131 -3.67 15.29 7.84
C PHE A 131 -2.68 14.23 7.35
N PHE A 132 -2.92 13.00 7.78
CA PHE A 132 -2.45 11.80 7.13
C PHE A 132 -3.64 11.07 6.52
N LEU A 133 -3.48 10.58 5.30
CA LEU A 133 -4.52 9.86 4.58
C LEU A 133 -3.95 8.54 4.07
N GLU A 134 -4.57 7.42 4.46
CA GLU A 134 -4.18 6.10 4.00
C GLU A 134 -4.28 6.00 2.46
N ALA A 135 -3.38 5.26 1.81
CA ALA A 135 -3.37 5.23 0.36
C ALA A 135 -4.58 4.45 -0.22
N ALA A 136 -5.26 5.03 -1.22
CA ALA A 136 -6.42 4.41 -1.87
C ALA A 136 -6.08 3.13 -2.64
N ILE A 137 -5.01 3.17 -3.46
CA ILE A 137 -4.56 2.06 -4.31
C ILE A 137 -3.24 1.50 -3.75
N PRO A 138 -3.01 0.16 -3.74
CA PRO A 138 -1.73 -0.45 -3.34
C PRO A 138 -0.56 -0.13 -4.27
N TYR A 139 -0.83 0.34 -5.49
CA TYR A 139 0.16 0.73 -6.50
C TYR A 139 0.26 2.26 -6.61
N SER A 140 1.33 2.75 -7.22
CA SER A 140 1.60 4.17 -7.49
C SER A 140 1.43 4.49 -8.99
N PRO A 141 0.20 4.67 -9.49
CA PRO A 141 -0.06 4.79 -10.93
C PRO A 141 0.61 6.01 -11.56
N ILE A 142 0.69 7.14 -10.84
CA ILE A 142 1.32 8.37 -11.33
C ILE A 142 2.82 8.14 -11.57
N GLN A 143 3.51 7.50 -10.63
CA GLN A 143 4.94 7.23 -10.72
C GLN A 143 5.24 6.22 -11.84
N GLY A 144 4.43 5.15 -11.93
CA GLY A 144 4.52 4.19 -13.02
C GLY A 144 4.25 4.79 -14.40
N LEU A 145 3.29 5.72 -14.52
CA LEU A 145 2.99 6.42 -15.78
C LEU A 145 4.18 7.26 -16.25
N LEU A 146 4.83 8.01 -15.36
CA LEU A 146 6.04 8.77 -15.70
C LEU A 146 7.17 7.87 -16.23
N ALA A 147 7.41 6.74 -15.55
CA ALA A 147 8.39 5.76 -15.99
C ALA A 147 8.01 5.13 -17.34
N LEU A 148 6.72 4.86 -17.57
CA LEU A 148 6.21 4.29 -18.81
C LEU A 148 6.36 5.25 -20.00
N ILE A 149 6.13 6.55 -19.81
CA ILE A 149 6.33 7.58 -20.85
C ILE A 149 7.80 7.57 -21.30
N LEU A 150 8.75 7.57 -20.36
CA LEU A 150 10.17 7.52 -20.70
C LEU A 150 10.54 6.20 -21.39
N PHE A 151 10.06 5.08 -20.86
CA PHE A 151 10.31 3.74 -21.40
C PHE A 151 9.82 3.61 -22.85
N ALA A 152 8.59 4.04 -23.12
CA ALA A 152 8.01 4.01 -24.47
C ALA A 152 8.79 4.89 -25.44
N TYR A 153 9.20 6.09 -25.00
CA TYR A 153 10.04 6.97 -25.79
C TYR A 153 11.38 6.30 -26.11
N CYS A 154 12.11 5.81 -25.10
CA CYS A 154 13.42 5.17 -25.26
C CYS A 154 13.38 3.91 -26.17
N ILE A 155 12.33 3.08 -26.07
CA ILE A 155 12.12 1.93 -26.98
C ILE A 155 11.98 2.38 -28.42
N ALA A 156 11.18 3.43 -28.66
CA ALA A 156 10.81 3.84 -30.01
C ALA A 156 12.04 4.21 -30.85
N GLY A 157 13.02 4.91 -30.28
CA GLY A 157 14.26 5.25 -30.99
C GLY A 157 15.45 4.33 -30.70
N SER A 158 15.31 3.29 -29.86
CA SER A 158 16.36 2.27 -29.73
C SER A 158 16.43 1.39 -30.97
N ARG A 159 17.65 1.18 -31.52
CA ARG A 159 17.88 0.24 -32.62
C ARG A 159 17.66 -1.22 -32.19
N LYS A 160 17.97 -1.55 -30.93
CA LYS A 160 17.89 -2.91 -30.35
C LYS A 160 16.72 -3.01 -29.36
N LYS A 161 15.50 -2.86 -29.90
CA LYS A 161 14.24 -2.81 -29.12
C LYS A 161 14.08 -3.93 -28.09
N LEU A 162 14.41 -5.17 -28.45
CA LEU A 162 14.27 -6.33 -27.57
C LEU A 162 15.22 -6.30 -26.37
N LEU A 163 16.47 -5.88 -26.57
CA LEU A 163 17.46 -5.82 -25.49
C LEU A 163 17.19 -4.64 -24.55
N PHE A 164 16.74 -3.51 -25.11
CA PHE A 164 16.27 -2.38 -24.28
C PHE A 164 15.04 -2.75 -23.46
N PHE A 165 14.05 -3.41 -24.08
CA PHE A 165 12.87 -3.90 -23.36
C PHE A 165 13.27 -4.82 -22.20
N ALA A 166 14.18 -5.77 -22.44
CA ALA A 166 14.68 -6.68 -21.42
C ALA A 166 15.38 -5.97 -20.25
N ALA A 167 16.19 -4.95 -20.55
CA ALA A 167 16.95 -4.22 -19.55
C ALA A 167 16.10 -3.25 -18.72
N ALA A 168 15.13 -2.58 -19.34
CA ALA A 168 14.45 -1.43 -18.73
C ALA A 168 13.04 -1.73 -18.17
N SER A 169 12.38 -2.81 -18.62
CA SER A 169 10.99 -3.12 -18.21
C SER A 169 10.81 -3.37 -16.71
N SER A 170 11.83 -3.92 -16.05
CA SER A 170 11.79 -4.17 -14.60
C SER A 170 11.72 -2.88 -13.77
N PHE A 171 12.33 -1.79 -14.24
CA PHE A 171 12.29 -0.50 -13.56
C PHE A 171 10.93 0.19 -13.69
N VAL A 172 10.18 -0.10 -14.77
CA VAL A 172 8.77 0.32 -14.88
C VAL A 172 7.93 -0.43 -13.84
N CYS A 173 8.13 -1.75 -13.69
CA CYS A 173 7.44 -2.55 -12.66
C CYS A 173 7.75 -2.03 -11.25
N TYR A 174 9.02 -1.71 -10.97
CA TYR A 174 9.45 -1.07 -9.73
C TYR A 174 8.69 0.23 -9.45
N ALA A 175 8.55 1.11 -10.44
CA ALA A 175 7.88 2.41 -10.29
C ALA A 175 6.39 2.28 -9.95
N PHE A 176 5.71 1.23 -10.43
CA PHE A 176 4.31 0.95 -10.08
C PHE A 176 4.14 0.36 -8.68
N CYS A 177 5.14 -0.38 -8.19
CA CYS A 177 5.01 -1.19 -6.98
C CYS A 177 5.34 -0.44 -5.69
N ILE A 178 6.05 0.68 -5.77
CA ILE A 178 6.61 1.36 -4.59
C ILE A 178 6.07 2.77 -4.51
N LYS A 179 5.48 3.10 -3.35
CA LYS A 179 4.89 4.43 -3.07
C LYS A 179 5.86 5.46 -2.50
N SER A 180 7.15 5.16 -2.47
CA SER A 180 8.17 6.11 -2.00
C SER A 180 8.17 7.35 -2.89
N SER A 181 8.33 8.54 -2.32
CA SER A 181 8.43 9.79 -3.09
C SER A 181 9.58 9.77 -4.10
N LEU A 182 10.63 8.99 -3.82
CA LEU A 182 11.84 8.88 -4.65
C LEU A 182 11.75 7.80 -5.73
N SER A 183 10.72 6.94 -5.73
CA SER A 183 10.65 5.76 -6.62
C SER A 183 10.54 6.10 -8.11
N SER A 184 9.88 7.22 -8.46
CA SER A 184 9.83 7.69 -9.84
C SER A 184 11.19 8.18 -10.30
N ALA A 185 11.94 8.90 -9.46
CA ALA A 185 13.27 9.39 -9.80
C ALA A 185 14.27 8.24 -9.97
N THR A 186 14.26 7.25 -9.07
CA THR A 186 15.10 6.05 -9.18
C THR A 186 14.79 5.30 -10.48
N ALA A 187 13.52 5.09 -10.81
CA ALA A 187 13.11 4.40 -12.03
C ALA A 187 13.51 5.16 -13.31
N LEU A 188 13.27 6.47 -13.37
CA LEU A 188 13.63 7.31 -14.52
C LEU A 188 15.14 7.31 -14.77
N LEU A 189 15.95 7.45 -13.71
CA LEU A 189 17.40 7.35 -13.79
C LEU A 189 17.84 5.95 -14.23
N SER A 190 17.24 4.88 -13.71
CA SER A 190 17.58 3.52 -14.12
C SER A 190 17.24 3.20 -15.56
N ILE A 191 16.11 3.69 -16.08
CA ILE A 191 15.75 3.55 -17.50
C ILE A 191 16.75 4.30 -18.38
N LEU A 192 17.15 5.52 -17.97
CA LEU A 192 18.20 6.28 -18.66
C LEU A 192 19.55 5.56 -18.62
N THR A 193 19.89 4.96 -17.47
CA THR A 193 21.12 4.17 -17.32
C THR A 193 21.11 2.93 -18.21
N ALA A 194 19.99 2.21 -18.30
CA ALA A 194 19.83 1.07 -19.19
C ALA A 194 19.98 1.47 -20.67
N ALA A 195 19.39 2.60 -21.07
CA ALA A 195 19.55 3.15 -22.41
C ALA A 195 21.03 3.45 -22.71
N TYR A 196 21.69 4.17 -21.80
CA TYR A 196 23.09 4.56 -21.93
C TYR A 196 24.03 3.35 -21.96
N TRP A 197 23.81 2.35 -21.11
CA TRP A 197 24.65 1.15 -21.03
C TRP A 197 24.51 0.27 -22.27
N LEU A 198 23.29 0.01 -22.74
CA LEU A 198 23.08 -0.81 -23.93
C LEU A 198 23.70 -0.20 -25.17
N GLU A 199 23.60 1.12 -25.35
CA GLU A 199 24.23 1.77 -26.49
C GLU A 199 25.75 1.86 -26.36
N ALA A 200 26.29 2.04 -25.15
CA ALA A 200 27.72 2.15 -24.97
C ALA A 200 28.47 0.80 -25.01
N LEU A 201 27.81 -0.30 -24.60
CA LEU A 201 28.38 -1.64 -24.57
C LEU A 201 28.11 -2.43 -25.86
N GLU A 202 27.04 -2.11 -26.59
CA GLU A 202 26.51 -2.95 -27.65
C GLU A 202 26.45 -2.24 -29.01
N ASN A 203 27.57 -1.67 -29.45
CA ASN A 203 27.72 -1.11 -30.79
C ASN A 203 27.72 -2.20 -31.89
N GLU A 204 27.51 -1.79 -33.15
CA GLU A 204 27.63 -2.67 -34.33
C GLU A 204 29.03 -3.30 -34.47
N LEU A 205 30.00 -2.80 -33.71
CA LEU A 205 31.38 -3.28 -33.63
C LEU A 205 31.55 -4.23 -32.45
N THR A 206 32.10 -5.42 -32.69
CA THR A 206 32.47 -6.34 -31.60
C THR A 206 33.67 -5.79 -30.82
N ILE A 207 33.46 -5.53 -29.52
CA ILE A 207 34.46 -4.92 -28.63
C ILE A 207 35.21 -6.03 -27.86
N GLN A 208 36.54 -5.97 -27.82
CA GLN A 208 37.34 -6.90 -26.99
C GLN A 208 37.30 -6.51 -25.50
N TRP A 209 37.41 -7.49 -24.60
CA TRP A 209 37.38 -7.28 -23.15
C TRP A 209 38.39 -6.23 -22.64
N LYS A 210 39.59 -6.18 -23.22
CA LYS A 210 40.61 -5.16 -22.88
C LYS A 210 40.14 -3.74 -23.21
N GLN A 211 39.53 -3.56 -24.38
CA GLN A 211 38.96 -2.27 -24.82
C GLN A 211 37.76 -1.87 -23.96
N LEU A 212 36.94 -2.83 -23.51
CA LEU A 212 35.84 -2.59 -22.58
C LEU A 212 36.35 -2.03 -21.24
N LYS A 213 37.38 -2.65 -20.67
CA LYS A 213 37.99 -2.23 -19.40
C LYS A 213 38.56 -0.82 -19.49
N GLU A 214 39.22 -0.50 -20.60
CA GLU A 214 39.73 0.85 -20.86
C GLU A 214 38.60 1.87 -21.03
N ARG A 215 37.51 1.52 -21.72
CA ARG A 215 36.34 2.39 -21.85
C ARG A 215 35.69 2.72 -20.51
N ILE A 216 35.50 1.72 -19.64
CA ILE A 216 34.94 1.94 -18.30
C ILE A 216 35.87 2.84 -17.47
N LYS A 217 37.19 2.61 -17.53
CA LYS A 217 38.17 3.43 -16.78
C LYS A 217 38.16 4.90 -17.20
N HIS A 218 37.96 5.19 -18.49
CA HIS A 218 37.98 6.56 -19.03
C HIS A 218 36.60 7.23 -19.05
N ASN A 219 35.51 6.48 -18.78
CA ASN A 219 34.15 7.00 -18.77
C ASN A 219 33.53 6.90 -17.38
N ILE A 220 33.84 7.90 -16.54
CA ILE A 220 33.35 8.00 -15.16
C ILE A 220 31.80 7.93 -15.10
N PHE A 221 31.08 8.38 -16.14
CA PHE A 221 29.62 8.30 -16.19
C PHE A 221 29.08 6.87 -16.23
N MET A 222 29.82 5.89 -16.76
CA MET A 222 29.39 4.49 -16.66
C MET A 222 29.29 4.00 -15.21
N LEU A 223 30.04 4.59 -14.29
CA LEU A 223 30.01 4.29 -12.86
C LEU A 223 29.01 5.17 -12.09
N ILE A 224 28.91 6.46 -12.43
CA ILE A 224 28.04 7.41 -11.74
C ILE A 224 26.55 7.10 -11.99
N LEU A 225 26.17 6.85 -13.25
CA LEU A 225 24.77 6.69 -13.66
C LEU A 225 24.03 5.50 -13.00
N PRO A 226 24.66 4.33 -12.74
CA PRO A 226 24.04 3.28 -11.92
C PRO A 226 24.16 3.52 -10.40
N ALA A 227 25.15 4.29 -9.92
CA ALA A 227 25.29 4.59 -8.50
C ALA A 227 24.20 5.54 -7.98
N ALA A 228 23.78 6.52 -8.79
CA ALA A 228 22.72 7.46 -8.45
C ALA A 228 21.35 6.80 -8.14
N PRO A 229 20.78 5.92 -9.00
CA PRO A 229 19.53 5.22 -8.70
C PRO A 229 19.66 4.27 -7.49
N LEU A 230 20.84 3.67 -7.27
CA LEU A 230 21.09 2.84 -6.09
C LEU A 230 21.04 3.66 -4.79
N LEU A 231 21.71 4.82 -4.79
CA LEU A 231 21.76 5.71 -3.63
C LEU A 231 20.39 6.32 -3.31
N THR A 232 19.66 6.73 -4.35
CA THR A 232 18.28 7.23 -4.18
C THR A 232 17.32 6.13 -3.71
N ALA A 233 17.49 4.88 -4.17
CA ALA A 233 16.70 3.75 -3.68
C ALA A 233 16.99 3.45 -2.21
N ALA A 234 18.25 3.55 -1.77
CA ALA A 234 18.68 3.39 -0.38
C ALA A 234 18.11 4.48 0.53
N ILE A 235 18.14 5.74 0.10
CA ILE A 235 17.52 6.86 0.84
C ILE A 235 16.00 6.68 0.94
N GLY A 236 15.37 6.11 -0.09
CA GLY A 236 13.95 5.78 -0.11
C GLY A 236 13.50 4.70 0.88
N GLY A 237 14.43 4.09 1.62
CA GLY A 237 14.17 3.11 2.68
C GLY A 237 14.41 1.66 2.28
N VAL A 238 14.39 0.75 3.27
CA VAL A 238 14.71 -0.67 3.11
C VAL A 238 13.82 -1.35 2.07
N VAL A 239 12.51 -1.09 2.12
CA VAL A 239 11.54 -1.66 1.16
C VAL A 239 11.88 -1.20 -0.27
N SER A 240 12.15 0.10 -0.46
CA SER A 240 12.55 0.65 -1.76
C SER A 240 13.82 -0.02 -2.29
N LEU A 241 14.83 -0.19 -1.44
CA LEU A 241 16.08 -0.86 -1.81
C LEU A 241 15.87 -2.34 -2.18
N CYS A 242 15.09 -3.10 -1.42
CA CYS A 242 14.81 -4.50 -1.70
C CYS A 242 14.13 -4.68 -3.07
N PHE A 243 13.10 -3.89 -3.36
CA PHE A 243 12.45 -3.93 -4.67
C PHE A 243 13.36 -3.45 -5.80
N PHE A 244 14.28 -2.51 -5.54
CA PHE A 244 15.27 -2.08 -6.52
C PHE A 244 16.24 -3.21 -6.88
N LEU A 245 16.73 -3.95 -5.88
CA LEU A 245 17.56 -5.14 -6.11
C LEU A 245 16.80 -6.23 -6.87
N LEU A 246 15.52 -6.44 -6.57
CA LEU A 246 14.65 -7.34 -7.34
C LEU A 246 14.52 -6.88 -8.80
N ALA A 247 14.35 -5.57 -9.04
CA ALA A 247 14.28 -5.00 -10.39
C ALA A 247 15.60 -5.19 -11.17
N LEU A 248 16.75 -5.04 -10.51
CA LEU A 248 18.07 -5.30 -11.09
C LEU A 248 18.26 -6.78 -11.44
N LEU A 249 17.89 -7.69 -10.54
CA LEU A 249 17.94 -9.14 -10.78
C LEU A 249 17.01 -9.54 -11.93
N LEU A 250 15.82 -8.95 -12.00
CA LEU A 250 14.88 -9.16 -13.11
C LEU A 250 15.44 -8.63 -14.44
N SER A 251 16.02 -7.43 -14.44
CA SER A 251 16.68 -6.85 -15.61
C SER A 251 17.80 -7.77 -16.12
N ALA A 252 18.71 -8.20 -15.24
CA ALA A 252 19.84 -9.05 -15.60
C ALA A 252 19.40 -10.43 -16.10
N SER A 253 18.39 -11.04 -15.47
CA SER A 253 17.89 -12.36 -15.87
C SER A 253 17.16 -12.31 -17.22
N ILE A 254 16.29 -11.33 -17.44
CA ILE A 254 15.61 -11.17 -18.74
C ILE A 254 16.64 -10.84 -19.82
N LEU A 255 17.57 -9.91 -19.58
CA LEU A 255 18.62 -9.56 -20.55
C LEU A 255 19.47 -10.77 -20.91
N PHE A 256 19.92 -11.56 -19.92
CA PHE A 256 20.66 -12.79 -20.17
C PHE A 256 19.87 -13.80 -21.01
N SER A 257 18.58 -14.00 -20.70
CA SER A 257 17.71 -14.92 -21.45
C SER A 257 17.51 -14.47 -22.91
N VAL A 258 17.24 -13.18 -23.13
CA VAL A 258 17.03 -12.61 -24.47
C VAL A 258 18.33 -12.63 -25.28
N TYR A 259 19.46 -12.26 -24.67
CA TYR A 259 20.76 -12.32 -25.32
C TYR A 259 21.13 -13.76 -25.70
N SER A 260 20.92 -14.72 -24.80
CA SER A 260 21.17 -16.14 -25.08
C SER A 260 20.27 -16.67 -26.20
N PHE A 261 19.00 -16.26 -26.21
CA PHE A 261 18.06 -16.61 -27.28
C PHE A 261 18.49 -16.03 -28.64
N LEU A 262 18.91 -14.76 -28.68
CA LEU A 262 19.40 -14.11 -29.89
C LEU A 262 20.68 -14.80 -30.40
N GLN A 263 21.60 -15.16 -29.51
CA GLN A 263 22.82 -15.88 -29.86
C GLN A 263 22.53 -17.29 -30.40
N LEU A 264 21.55 -18.00 -29.81
CA LEU A 264 21.10 -19.30 -30.33
C LEU A 264 20.45 -19.17 -31.71
N LYS A 265 19.64 -18.13 -31.91
CA LYS A 265 19.04 -17.83 -33.22
C LYS A 265 20.12 -17.54 -34.27
N GLU A 266 21.11 -16.72 -33.92
CA GLU A 266 22.19 -16.34 -34.83
C GLU A 266 23.07 -17.55 -35.19
N THR A 267 23.46 -18.37 -34.21
CA THR A 267 24.22 -19.61 -34.46
C THR A 267 23.44 -20.63 -35.30
N TYR A 268 22.13 -20.74 -35.10
CA TYR A 268 21.27 -21.58 -35.94
C TYR A 268 21.20 -21.04 -37.38
N TRP A 269 21.03 -19.73 -37.56
CA TRP A 269 21.05 -19.10 -38.89
C TRP A 269 22.43 -19.19 -39.58
N GLU A 270 23.52 -19.12 -38.82
CA GLU A 270 24.88 -19.30 -39.35
C GLU A 270 25.11 -20.70 -39.90
N GLN A 271 24.45 -21.75 -39.35
CA GLN A 271 24.53 -23.11 -39.90
C GLN A 271 23.91 -23.24 -41.31
N TYR A 272 22.97 -22.37 -41.66
CA TYR A 272 22.32 -22.34 -42.98
C TYR A 272 22.94 -21.32 -43.94
N ARG A 273 23.91 -20.51 -43.49
CA ARG A 273 24.60 -19.53 -44.35
C ARG A 273 25.75 -20.18 -45.11
N GLN A 274 25.83 -19.89 -46.41
CA GLN A 274 26.94 -20.32 -47.27
C GLN A 274 28.23 -19.51 -47.05
N HIS A 275 28.11 -18.30 -46.50
CA HIS A 275 29.25 -17.42 -46.21
C HIS A 275 29.23 -16.95 -44.74
N PRO A 276 30.41 -16.84 -44.09
CA PRO A 276 30.52 -16.35 -42.73
C PRO A 276 29.99 -14.91 -42.62
N SER A 277 29.34 -14.60 -41.50
CA SER A 277 28.83 -13.26 -41.19
C SER A 277 29.99 -12.26 -41.09
N LEU A 278 29.81 -11.08 -41.67
CA LEU A 278 30.82 -10.02 -41.60
C LEU A 278 30.84 -9.43 -40.19
N LYS A 279 31.91 -9.71 -39.44
CA LYS A 279 32.13 -9.18 -38.09
C LYS A 279 33.00 -7.93 -38.17
N LEU A 280 32.41 -6.78 -37.90
CA LEU A 280 33.13 -5.51 -37.86
C LEU A 280 33.77 -5.35 -36.47
N PHE A 281 35.08 -5.13 -36.43
CA PHE A 281 35.82 -4.87 -35.19
C PHE A 281 36.22 -3.40 -35.11
N ALA A 282 36.17 -2.83 -33.91
CA ALA A 282 36.66 -1.47 -33.69
C ALA A 282 38.19 -1.43 -33.82
N MET A 283 38.70 -0.71 -34.83
CA MET A 283 40.13 -0.59 -35.13
C MET A 283 40.91 0.19 -34.07
N HIS A 284 40.26 1.07 -33.30
CA HIS A 284 40.92 1.86 -32.25
C HIS A 284 40.17 1.74 -30.91
N PRO A 285 40.85 1.55 -29.76
CA PRO A 285 40.21 1.47 -28.45
C PRO A 285 39.40 2.74 -28.11
N GLN A 286 39.82 3.88 -28.66
CA GLN A 286 39.18 5.19 -28.52
C GLN A 286 38.24 5.56 -29.69
N SER A 287 37.99 4.68 -30.68
CA SER A 287 37.03 5.02 -31.75
C SER A 287 35.63 5.13 -31.15
N TRP A 288 35.19 6.35 -30.90
CA TRP A 288 33.83 6.66 -30.52
C TRP A 288 32.97 6.60 -31.77
N ALA A 289 32.24 5.50 -31.96
CA ALA A 289 31.03 5.59 -32.78
C ALA A 289 30.13 6.60 -32.05
N GLN A 290 29.65 7.64 -32.76
CA GLN A 290 28.76 8.65 -32.18
C GLN A 290 27.66 7.94 -31.40
N PHE A 291 27.70 8.13 -30.08
CA PHE A 291 26.99 7.29 -29.11
C PHE A 291 25.48 7.29 -29.32
N TRP A 292 24.94 8.34 -29.94
CA TRP A 292 23.57 8.49 -30.38
C TRP A 292 23.57 9.15 -31.76
N ASN A 293 22.48 9.02 -32.50
CA ASN A 293 22.10 10.11 -33.39
C ASN A 293 21.88 11.32 -32.47
N THR A 294 22.79 12.31 -32.48
CA THR A 294 22.92 13.35 -31.43
C THR A 294 21.59 14.00 -31.06
N ARG A 295 20.69 14.13 -32.03
CA ARG A 295 19.32 14.62 -31.85
C ARG A 295 18.50 13.78 -30.88
N TYR A 296 18.52 12.45 -30.99
CA TYR A 296 17.76 11.55 -30.13
C TYR A 296 18.31 11.56 -28.69
N ALA A 297 19.63 11.73 -28.52
CA ALA A 297 20.31 11.80 -27.20
C ALA A 297 19.82 12.96 -26.41
N ILE A 298 19.84 14.10 -27.08
CA ILE A 298 19.43 15.37 -26.53
C ILE A 298 17.94 15.30 -26.21
N THR A 299 17.10 14.76 -27.09
CA THR A 299 15.65 14.70 -26.81
C THR A 299 15.30 13.75 -25.67
N ALA A 300 15.94 12.58 -25.56
CA ALA A 300 15.71 11.66 -24.46
C ALA A 300 16.22 12.21 -23.12
N THR A 301 17.39 12.85 -23.10
CA THR A 301 17.94 13.48 -21.88
C THR A 301 17.15 14.73 -21.45
N VAL A 302 16.62 15.50 -22.40
CA VAL A 302 15.69 16.58 -22.11
C VAL A 302 14.37 16.03 -21.55
N LEU A 303 13.83 14.96 -22.15
CA LEU A 303 12.62 14.30 -21.66
C LEU A 303 12.81 13.75 -20.24
N THR A 304 13.93 13.10 -19.94
CA THR A 304 14.23 12.64 -18.57
C THR A 304 14.31 13.82 -17.60
N GLY A 305 14.95 14.92 -17.99
CA GLY A 305 14.97 16.15 -17.19
C GLY A 305 13.56 16.69 -16.90
N CYS A 306 12.70 16.78 -17.91
CA CYS A 306 11.31 17.21 -17.74
C CYS A 306 10.52 16.27 -16.82
N LEU A 307 10.64 14.95 -17.01
CA LEU A 307 9.93 13.97 -16.18
C LEU A 307 10.45 13.94 -14.73
N LEU A 308 11.75 14.15 -14.51
CA LEU A 308 12.33 14.30 -13.17
C LEU A 308 11.84 15.58 -12.49
N LEU A 309 11.65 16.67 -13.23
CA LEU A 309 11.09 17.91 -12.69
C LEU A 309 9.63 17.69 -12.25
N VAL A 310 8.82 17.05 -13.09
CA VAL A 310 7.44 16.65 -12.72
C VAL A 310 7.46 15.72 -11.50
N SER A 311 8.38 14.75 -11.47
CA SER A 311 8.59 13.87 -10.32
C SER A 311 8.96 14.62 -9.03
N ALA A 312 9.70 15.73 -9.12
CA ALA A 312 10.07 16.52 -7.95
C ALA A 312 8.85 17.27 -7.38
N ILE A 313 7.96 17.75 -8.25
CA ILE A 313 6.77 18.51 -7.84
C ILE A 313 5.70 17.61 -7.21
N ILE A 314 5.58 16.36 -7.65
CA ILE A 314 4.53 15.42 -7.17
C ILE A 314 4.48 15.31 -5.64
N PRO A 315 5.58 15.06 -4.90
CA PRO A 315 5.55 15.02 -3.44
C PRO A 315 5.01 16.27 -2.77
N LEU A 316 5.21 17.47 -3.35
CA LEU A 316 4.72 18.73 -2.78
C LEU A 316 3.20 18.89 -2.93
N VAL A 317 2.65 18.41 -4.04
CA VAL A 317 1.22 18.53 -4.37
C VAL A 317 0.43 17.35 -3.80
N PHE A 318 0.93 16.12 -3.98
CA PHE A 318 0.29 14.85 -3.65
C PHE A 318 0.99 14.10 -2.51
N SER A 319 1.27 14.78 -1.39
CA SER A 319 1.70 14.08 -0.17
C SER A 319 0.49 13.50 0.57
N THR A 320 0.50 12.20 0.82
CA THR A 320 -0.47 11.52 1.71
C THR A 320 -0.19 11.78 3.20
N ASN A 321 1.00 12.30 3.52
CA ASN A 321 1.38 12.72 4.86
C ASN A 321 1.69 14.21 4.90
N ARG A 322 0.79 14.99 5.49
CA ARG A 322 0.92 16.43 5.76
C ARG A 322 0.90 16.73 7.27
N LEU A 323 1.03 15.70 8.10
CA LEU A 323 1.30 15.87 9.52
C LEU A 323 2.70 16.46 9.71
N SER A 324 2.93 17.07 10.88
CA SER A 324 4.25 17.60 11.22
C SER A 324 5.31 16.49 11.11
N PRO A 325 6.55 16.81 10.65
CA PRO A 325 7.57 15.83 10.28
C PRO A 325 8.06 14.91 11.42
N ALA A 326 7.60 15.11 12.65
CA ALA A 326 7.89 14.24 13.79
C ALA A 326 7.10 12.91 13.78
N ALA A 327 6.02 12.82 13.00
CA ALA A 327 5.11 11.67 12.98
C ALA A 327 5.58 10.52 12.06
N ALA A 328 6.80 10.01 12.25
CA ALA A 328 7.29 8.87 11.46
C ALA A 328 6.52 7.56 11.74
N LYS A 329 5.81 7.50 12.88
CA LYS A 329 4.96 6.39 13.29
C LYS A 329 3.68 6.98 13.90
N LEU A 330 2.53 6.46 13.49
CA LEU A 330 1.25 6.71 14.13
C LEU A 330 0.85 5.47 14.90
N SER A 331 0.26 5.60 16.08
CA SER A 331 -0.36 4.46 16.77
C SER A 331 -1.80 4.37 16.30
N ALA A 332 -2.12 3.54 15.31
CA ALA A 332 -3.49 3.47 14.79
C ALA A 332 -4.21 2.20 15.30
N PRO A 333 -5.54 2.23 15.46
CA PRO A 333 -6.32 1.02 15.69
C PRO A 333 -6.21 0.04 14.52
N GLN A 334 -5.62 -1.13 14.76
CA GLN A 334 -5.43 -2.19 13.77
C GLN A 334 -5.93 -3.53 14.30
N SER A 335 -6.31 -4.42 13.38
CA SER A 335 -6.71 -5.79 13.70
C SER A 335 -5.56 -6.57 14.36
N VAL A 336 -5.84 -7.24 15.48
CA VAL A 336 -4.88 -8.07 16.21
C VAL A 336 -4.60 -9.37 15.44
N SER A 337 -5.67 -10.01 14.98
CA SER A 337 -5.66 -11.18 14.09
C SER A 337 -5.91 -10.77 12.64
N ARG A 338 -5.31 -11.51 11.69
CA ARG A 338 -5.54 -11.28 10.24
C ARG A 338 -6.76 -12.01 9.70
N GLN A 339 -7.23 -13.05 10.39
CA GLN A 339 -8.35 -13.86 9.93
C GLN A 339 -9.59 -13.54 10.76
N PRO A 340 -10.69 -13.12 10.12
CA PRO A 340 -11.94 -12.87 10.80
C PRO A 340 -12.54 -14.19 11.30
N ILE A 341 -13.06 -14.17 12.52
CA ILE A 341 -13.74 -15.32 13.13
C ILE A 341 -15.23 -15.25 12.76
N PRO A 342 -15.87 -16.34 12.30
CA PRO A 342 -17.25 -16.28 11.80
C PRO A 342 -18.26 -15.80 12.85
N PHE A 343 -19.32 -15.10 12.40
CA PHE A 343 -20.41 -14.61 13.24
C PHE A 343 -21.31 -15.73 13.77
N THR A 344 -20.78 -16.47 14.73
CA THR A 344 -21.41 -17.60 15.41
C THR A 344 -21.22 -17.43 16.92
N ASP A 345 -22.00 -18.15 17.72
CA ASP A 345 -21.84 -18.19 19.17
C ASP A 345 -20.46 -18.71 19.58
N SER A 346 -19.98 -19.79 18.96
CA SER A 346 -18.60 -20.27 19.16
C SER A 346 -17.56 -19.23 18.72
N GLY A 347 -17.80 -18.55 17.60
CA GLY A 347 -16.96 -17.45 17.13
C GLY A 347 -16.88 -16.29 18.12
N PHE A 348 -18.00 -15.93 18.74
CA PHE A 348 -18.07 -14.86 19.74
C PHE A 348 -17.17 -15.17 20.96
N PHE A 349 -17.31 -16.37 21.55
CA PHE A 349 -16.53 -16.74 22.73
C PHE A 349 -15.04 -16.98 22.40
N THR A 350 -14.71 -17.46 21.21
CA THR A 350 -13.30 -17.61 20.79
C THR A 350 -12.61 -16.27 20.64
N VAL A 351 -13.29 -15.24 20.11
CA VAL A 351 -12.75 -13.87 20.02
C VAL A 351 -12.50 -13.32 21.41
N GLN A 352 -13.49 -13.42 22.30
CA GLN A 352 -13.37 -12.95 23.69
C GLN A 352 -12.16 -13.57 24.41
N ALA A 353 -11.96 -14.88 24.26
CA ALA A 353 -10.82 -15.60 24.85
C ALA A 353 -9.47 -15.18 24.25
N SER A 354 -9.44 -14.67 23.01
CA SER A 354 -8.23 -14.27 22.29
C SER A 354 -7.86 -12.79 22.42
N ARG A 355 -8.62 -12.00 23.19
CA ARG A 355 -8.41 -10.55 23.31
C ARG A 355 -7.08 -10.24 24.00
N PRO A 356 -6.24 -9.34 23.45
CA PRO A 356 -5.07 -8.83 24.16
C PRO A 356 -5.47 -7.91 25.32
N GLN A 357 -4.54 -7.62 26.23
CA GLN A 357 -4.81 -6.76 27.40
C GLN A 357 -5.28 -5.34 27.01
N ASP A 358 -4.66 -4.75 25.98
CA ASP A 358 -4.97 -3.38 25.51
C ASP A 358 -5.92 -3.35 24.31
N TYR A 359 -6.90 -4.26 24.28
CA TYR A 359 -7.88 -4.31 23.20
C TYR A 359 -8.84 -3.10 23.23
N LEU A 360 -9.26 -2.67 22.04
CA LEU A 360 -10.31 -1.68 21.84
C LEU A 360 -11.67 -2.37 21.77
N PRO A 361 -12.76 -1.73 22.25
CA PRO A 361 -14.09 -2.33 22.22
C PRO A 361 -14.50 -2.76 20.80
N ASP A 362 -14.82 -4.02 20.60
CA ASP A 362 -15.11 -4.58 19.27
C ASP A 362 -16.61 -4.92 19.11
N LEU A 363 -16.98 -5.63 18.02
CA LEU A 363 -18.36 -6.06 17.80
C LEU A 363 -18.90 -6.97 18.90
N SER A 364 -18.04 -7.73 19.58
CA SER A 364 -18.50 -8.57 20.68
C SER A 364 -18.91 -7.74 21.89
N ASN A 365 -18.26 -6.59 22.15
CA ASN A 365 -18.74 -5.63 23.16
C ASN A 365 -20.09 -5.01 22.75
N TYR A 366 -20.30 -4.69 21.47
CA TYR A 366 -21.60 -4.21 21.00
C TYR A 366 -22.72 -5.23 21.18
N ILE A 367 -22.48 -6.50 20.84
CA ILE A 367 -23.46 -7.58 21.02
C ILE A 367 -23.74 -7.84 22.50
N GLU A 368 -22.72 -7.75 23.35
CA GLU A 368 -22.85 -7.89 24.80
C GLU A 368 -23.74 -6.79 25.39
N ASP A 369 -23.49 -5.53 25.03
CA ASP A 369 -24.36 -4.41 25.42
C ASP A 369 -25.81 -4.60 24.90
N TYR A 370 -25.94 -5.10 23.67
CA TYR A 370 -27.26 -5.38 23.07
C TYR A 370 -28.00 -6.51 23.80
N TRP A 371 -27.29 -7.55 24.23
CA TRP A 371 -27.82 -8.62 25.07
C TRP A 371 -28.29 -8.08 26.42
N TYR A 372 -27.43 -7.37 27.13
CA TYR A 372 -27.78 -6.83 28.45
C TYR A 372 -28.94 -5.85 28.36
N THR A 373 -29.01 -4.99 27.35
CA THR A 373 -30.17 -4.10 27.17
C THR A 373 -31.49 -4.84 26.90
N ALA A 374 -31.45 -5.94 26.15
CA ALA A 374 -32.64 -6.75 25.86
C ALA A 374 -33.12 -7.57 27.07
N VAL A 375 -32.18 -8.07 27.88
CA VAL A 375 -32.44 -9.01 28.97
C VAL A 375 -32.70 -8.32 30.31
N LEU A 376 -32.13 -7.13 30.53
CA LEU A 376 -32.25 -6.37 31.78
C LEU A 376 -33.68 -6.25 32.34
N PRO A 377 -34.76 -6.05 31.55
CA PRO A 377 -36.12 -6.00 32.08
C PRO A 377 -36.62 -7.30 32.72
N TYR A 378 -35.96 -8.42 32.43
CA TYR A 378 -36.35 -9.77 32.85
C TYR A 378 -35.43 -10.35 33.93
N LEU A 379 -34.38 -9.64 34.32
CA LEU A 379 -33.46 -10.08 35.36
C LEU A 379 -33.93 -9.63 36.75
N ASN A 380 -33.67 -10.48 37.74
CA ASN A 380 -33.94 -10.16 39.13
C ASN A 380 -33.03 -9.02 39.61
N VAL A 381 -33.62 -7.92 40.09
CA VAL A 381 -32.90 -6.72 40.56
C VAL A 381 -31.99 -7.01 41.75
N HIS A 382 -32.28 -8.08 42.51
CA HIS A 382 -31.51 -8.49 43.68
C HIS A 382 -30.32 -9.41 43.36
N GLU A 383 -30.23 -9.92 42.13
CA GLU A 383 -29.15 -10.79 41.71
C GLU A 383 -28.05 -10.01 41.00
N SER A 384 -26.79 -10.40 41.25
CA SER A 384 -25.67 -9.85 40.49
C SER A 384 -25.75 -10.31 39.03
N LEU A 385 -25.49 -9.39 38.09
CA LEU A 385 -25.45 -9.74 36.68
C LEU A 385 -24.32 -10.73 36.43
N GLN A 386 -24.70 -11.89 35.94
CA GLN A 386 -23.73 -12.90 35.54
C GLN A 386 -23.05 -12.50 34.23
N PRO A 387 -21.74 -12.80 34.09
CA PRO A 387 -21.06 -12.63 32.81
C PRO A 387 -21.71 -13.54 31.76
N LEU A 388 -21.71 -13.08 30.52
CA LEU A 388 -22.27 -13.82 29.41
C LEU A 388 -21.52 -15.14 29.20
N THR A 389 -22.26 -16.26 29.23
CA THR A 389 -21.72 -17.60 29.05
C THR A 389 -22.36 -18.31 27.85
N SER A 390 -21.70 -19.35 27.35
CA SER A 390 -22.24 -20.17 26.26
C SER A 390 -23.56 -20.82 26.67
N ASN A 391 -24.54 -20.81 25.76
CA ASN A 391 -25.90 -21.33 25.97
C ASN A 391 -26.71 -20.61 27.08
N MET A 392 -26.38 -19.36 27.41
CA MET A 392 -27.16 -18.56 28.34
C MET A 392 -28.61 -18.40 27.85
N ARG A 393 -29.56 -18.67 28.74
CA ARG A 393 -31.00 -18.56 28.46
C ARG A 393 -31.68 -17.79 29.58
N VAL A 394 -32.62 -16.94 29.20
CA VAL A 394 -33.43 -16.15 30.11
C VAL A 394 -34.82 -16.75 30.13
N TYR A 395 -35.22 -17.23 31.29
CA TYR A 395 -36.52 -17.84 31.52
C TYR A 395 -37.45 -16.82 32.15
N PHE A 396 -38.73 -16.92 31.81
CA PHE A 396 -39.79 -16.16 32.44
C PHE A 396 -40.96 -17.08 32.71
N ASP A 397 -41.45 -17.03 33.94
CA ASP A 397 -42.58 -17.83 34.37
C ASP A 397 -43.88 -17.20 33.89
N SER A 398 -44.58 -17.88 33.00
CA SER A 398 -45.98 -17.57 32.71
C SER A 398 -46.88 -18.42 33.58
N PHE A 399 -47.88 -17.78 34.19
CA PHE A 399 -48.88 -18.45 35.01
C PHE A 399 -50.22 -18.37 34.30
N TYR A 400 -50.91 -19.51 34.17
CA TYR A 400 -52.27 -19.56 33.64
C TYR A 400 -53.15 -20.42 34.55
N GLU A 401 -54.43 -20.07 34.59
CA GLU A 401 -55.44 -20.77 35.39
C GLU A 401 -56.19 -21.77 34.49
N ASP A 402 -56.31 -23.02 34.93
CA ASP A 402 -57.10 -24.03 34.21
C ASP A 402 -58.61 -23.89 34.49
N SER A 403 -59.42 -24.65 33.76
CA SER A 403 -60.88 -24.66 33.92
C SER A 403 -61.37 -25.12 35.30
N ASN A 404 -60.50 -25.67 36.14
CA ASN A 404 -60.78 -26.12 37.49
C ASN A 404 -60.28 -25.11 38.55
N GLY A 405 -59.83 -23.92 38.14
CA GLY A 405 -59.29 -22.89 39.03
C GLY A 405 -57.90 -23.21 39.58
N ARG A 406 -57.13 -24.12 38.96
CA ARG A 406 -55.76 -24.42 39.37
C ARG A 406 -54.77 -23.61 38.53
N LEU A 407 -53.88 -22.90 39.22
CA LEU A 407 -52.76 -22.18 38.62
C LEU A 407 -51.66 -23.16 38.20
N HIS A 408 -51.30 -23.13 36.91
CA HIS A 408 -50.15 -23.83 36.35
C HIS A 408 -49.04 -22.84 36.03
N ARG A 409 -47.81 -23.22 36.37
CA ARG A 409 -46.59 -22.48 36.01
C ARG A 409 -45.96 -23.11 34.79
N GLU A 410 -45.73 -22.30 33.76
CA GLU A 410 -44.99 -22.69 32.55
C GLU A 410 -43.75 -21.82 32.42
N GLU A 411 -42.58 -22.46 32.52
CA GLU A 411 -41.27 -21.83 32.31
C GLU A 411 -41.03 -21.63 30.81
N LYS A 412 -41.05 -20.37 30.36
CA LYS A 412 -40.83 -20.02 28.95
C LYS A 412 -39.47 -19.38 28.75
N VAL A 413 -38.71 -19.86 27.76
CA VAL A 413 -37.46 -19.19 27.32
C VAL A 413 -37.84 -17.95 26.52
N ILE A 414 -37.51 -16.76 27.02
CA ILE A 414 -37.73 -15.50 26.29
C ILE A 414 -36.54 -15.18 25.39
N TYR A 415 -35.32 -15.34 25.90
CA TYR A 415 -34.09 -15.07 25.16
C TYR A 415 -33.11 -16.23 25.28
N SER A 416 -32.50 -16.59 24.15
CA SER A 416 -31.33 -17.47 24.08
C SER A 416 -30.16 -16.68 23.50
N PHE A 417 -29.00 -16.77 24.12
CA PHE A 417 -27.76 -16.27 23.53
C PHE A 417 -27.20 -17.35 22.59
N ASP A 418 -27.55 -17.25 21.32
CA ASP A 418 -27.16 -18.17 20.26
C ASP A 418 -26.73 -17.42 18.98
N THR A 419 -26.34 -18.17 17.95
CA THR A 419 -25.98 -17.60 16.64
C THR A 419 -27.12 -16.77 16.04
N VAL A 420 -28.38 -17.12 16.28
CA VAL A 420 -29.54 -16.38 15.75
C VAL A 420 -29.65 -15.01 16.44
N PHE A 421 -29.44 -14.95 17.75
CA PHE A 421 -29.38 -13.69 18.50
C PHE A 421 -28.27 -12.78 17.97
N ILE A 422 -27.06 -13.32 17.79
CA ILE A 422 -25.91 -12.57 17.24
C ILE A 422 -26.26 -11.99 15.87
N LEU A 423 -26.78 -12.80 14.95
CA LEU A 423 -27.15 -12.33 13.62
C LEU A 423 -28.29 -11.30 13.64
N ARG A 424 -29.22 -11.41 14.58
CA ARG A 424 -30.30 -10.43 14.77
C ARG A 424 -29.76 -9.10 15.32
N ALA A 425 -28.82 -9.14 16.27
CA ALA A 425 -28.14 -7.96 16.79
C ALA A 425 -27.34 -7.23 15.69
N LEU A 426 -26.67 -7.99 14.82
CA LEU A 426 -25.88 -7.48 13.68
C LEU A 426 -26.74 -7.04 12.47
N ARG A 427 -28.06 -7.25 12.51
CA ARG A 427 -29.02 -6.79 11.49
C ARG A 427 -29.99 -5.72 12.01
N ASN A 428 -29.75 -5.20 13.22
CA ASN A 428 -30.61 -4.19 13.81
C ASN A 428 -30.61 -2.92 12.95
N GLU A 429 -31.78 -2.36 12.67
CA GLU A 429 -31.96 -1.11 11.91
C GLU A 429 -31.16 0.06 12.48
N ARG A 430 -30.92 0.07 13.80
CA ARG A 430 -30.12 1.11 14.47
C ARG A 430 -28.66 1.11 14.08
N LEU A 431 -28.13 0.02 13.52
CA LEU A 431 -26.77 0.01 12.96
C LEU A 431 -26.59 1.09 11.89
N VAL A 432 -27.67 1.57 11.26
CA VAL A 432 -27.63 2.72 10.34
C VAL A 432 -26.95 3.94 10.97
N LEU A 433 -27.12 4.16 12.28
CA LEU A 433 -26.59 5.29 13.04
C LEU A 433 -25.19 5.03 13.65
N LEU A 434 -24.67 3.81 13.50
CA LEU A 434 -23.45 3.32 14.15
C LEU A 434 -22.35 3.01 13.11
N PRO A 435 -21.61 4.03 12.63
CA PRO A 435 -20.66 3.87 11.52
C PRO A 435 -19.44 3.00 11.86
N LEU A 436 -18.98 2.98 13.12
CA LEU A 436 -17.88 2.11 13.54
C LEU A 436 -18.29 0.64 13.50
N GLU A 437 -19.46 0.31 14.06
CA GLU A 437 -20.00 -1.05 14.04
C GLU A 437 -20.23 -1.52 12.58
N LYS A 438 -20.71 -0.63 11.69
CA LYS A 438 -20.77 -0.95 10.25
C LYS A 438 -19.40 -1.28 9.65
N MET A 439 -18.36 -0.52 10.02
CA MET A 439 -16.99 -0.79 9.57
C MET A 439 -16.52 -2.16 10.04
N LEU A 440 -16.77 -2.51 11.30
CA LEU A 440 -16.38 -3.79 11.86
C LEU A 440 -17.17 -4.95 11.24
N ILE A 441 -18.47 -4.77 10.97
CA ILE A 441 -19.31 -5.78 10.30
C ILE A 441 -18.80 -6.05 8.88
N ALA A 442 -18.34 -5.02 8.18
CA ALA A 442 -17.78 -5.14 6.84
C ALA A 442 -16.52 -6.03 6.77
N GLN A 443 -15.91 -6.36 7.90
CA GLN A 443 -14.76 -7.28 7.95
C GLN A 443 -15.16 -8.76 7.84
N THR A 444 -16.45 -9.07 7.65
CA THR A 444 -17.01 -10.43 7.42
C THR A 444 -16.85 -11.42 8.58
N GLY A 445 -16.43 -10.95 9.74
CA GLY A 445 -16.40 -11.71 10.98
C GLY A 445 -15.90 -10.86 12.15
N PHE A 446 -15.82 -11.48 13.32
CA PHE A 446 -15.29 -10.86 14.52
C PHE A 446 -13.77 -10.67 14.42
N LEU A 447 -13.33 -9.47 14.80
CA LEU A 447 -11.93 -9.09 14.88
C LEU A 447 -11.70 -8.27 16.14
N ALA A 448 -10.71 -8.66 16.94
CA ALA A 448 -10.21 -7.82 18.02
C ALA A 448 -9.28 -6.74 17.44
N ALA A 449 -9.37 -5.52 17.96
CA ALA A 449 -8.53 -4.40 17.55
C ALA A 449 -7.66 -3.92 18.72
N ALA A 450 -6.48 -3.41 18.40
CA ALA A 450 -5.60 -2.77 19.37
C ALA A 450 -4.77 -1.69 18.68
N TYR A 451 -4.23 -0.78 19.47
CA TYR A 451 -3.28 0.21 19.00
C TYR A 451 -1.97 -0.45 18.53
N ARG A 452 -1.60 -0.22 17.27
CA ARG A 452 -0.37 -0.75 16.67
C ARG A 452 0.33 0.32 15.82
N PRO A 453 1.67 0.28 15.73
CA PRO A 453 2.41 1.23 14.93
C PRO A 453 2.04 1.09 13.45
N LEU A 454 1.53 2.18 12.87
CA LEU A 454 1.34 2.39 11.46
C LEU A 454 2.52 3.22 10.94
N HIS A 455 3.31 2.63 10.06
CA HIS A 455 4.44 3.32 9.45
C HIS A 455 3.95 4.34 8.43
N VAL A 456 4.26 5.61 8.69
CA VAL A 456 4.01 6.70 7.75
C VAL A 456 5.29 6.96 6.95
N SER A 457 5.13 7.35 5.68
CA SER A 457 6.27 7.66 4.79
C SER A 457 7.27 8.59 5.49
N THR A 458 8.53 8.17 5.53
CA THR A 458 9.57 8.72 6.42
C THR A 458 10.22 10.00 5.91
N LEU A 459 10.15 10.26 4.60
CA LEU A 459 10.81 11.42 3.99
C LEU A 459 9.83 12.58 3.86
N SER A 460 10.21 13.75 4.37
CA SER A 460 9.41 14.95 4.20
C SER A 460 9.27 15.30 2.70
N PRO A 461 8.14 15.89 2.27
CA PRO A 461 7.96 16.32 0.88
C PRO A 461 9.08 17.24 0.38
N PHE A 462 9.58 18.13 1.24
CA PHE A 462 10.66 19.07 0.91
C PHE A 462 12.01 18.37 0.72
N THR A 463 12.39 17.45 1.61
CA THR A 463 13.66 16.72 1.42
C THR A 463 13.60 15.86 0.15
N SER A 464 12.46 15.22 -0.10
CA SER A 464 12.21 14.49 -1.35
C SER A 464 12.37 15.38 -2.58
N PHE A 465 11.78 16.59 -2.56
CA PHE A 465 11.92 17.57 -3.64
C PHE A 465 13.39 17.92 -3.92
N PHE A 466 14.17 18.28 -2.89
CA PHE A 466 15.58 18.66 -3.08
C PHE A 466 16.45 17.49 -3.56
N ILE A 467 16.20 16.27 -3.09
CA ILE A 467 16.92 15.10 -3.58
C ILE A 467 16.64 14.86 -5.06
N ILE A 468 15.35 14.89 -5.47
CA ILE A 468 14.97 14.70 -6.88
C ILE A 468 15.51 15.86 -7.73
N LEU A 469 15.43 17.10 -7.25
CA LEU A 469 16.01 18.26 -7.93
C LEU A 469 17.52 18.11 -8.12
N GLY A 470 18.24 17.60 -7.12
CA GLY A 470 19.67 17.28 -7.22
C GLY A 470 19.97 16.24 -8.31
N THR A 471 19.05 15.29 -8.55
CA THR A 471 19.22 14.32 -9.64
C THR A 471 19.07 14.92 -11.05
N LEU A 472 18.52 16.12 -11.20
CA LEU A 472 18.47 16.82 -12.50
C LEU A 472 19.87 17.22 -13.01
N LEU A 473 20.87 17.27 -12.13
CA LEU A 473 22.25 17.53 -12.54
C LEU A 473 22.77 16.44 -13.50
N PHE A 474 22.32 15.19 -13.36
CA PHE A 474 22.78 14.09 -14.21
C PHE A 474 22.42 14.25 -15.70
N PRO A 475 21.14 14.45 -16.09
CA PRO A 475 20.81 14.72 -17.49
C PRO A 475 21.43 16.03 -18.00
N CYS A 476 21.53 17.08 -17.18
CA CYS A 476 22.16 18.34 -17.56
C CYS A 476 23.65 18.19 -17.92
N VAL A 477 24.41 17.44 -17.11
CA VAL A 477 25.83 17.17 -17.36
C VAL A 477 26.02 16.32 -18.63
N LEU A 478 25.14 15.33 -18.86
CA LEU A 478 25.16 14.54 -20.09
C LEU A 478 24.94 15.40 -21.35
N ILE A 479 24.02 16.38 -21.29
CA ILE A 479 23.77 17.32 -22.39
C ILE A 479 25.00 18.19 -22.67
N ILE A 480 25.62 18.75 -21.63
CA ILE A 480 26.83 19.60 -21.78
C ILE A 480 27.95 18.80 -22.44
N MET A 481 28.22 17.58 -21.96
CA MET A 481 29.25 16.74 -22.56
C MET A 481 28.97 16.34 -24.01
N SER A 482 27.69 16.14 -24.37
CA SER A 482 27.30 15.82 -25.75
C SER A 482 27.53 16.97 -26.74
N LYS A 483 27.65 18.21 -26.24
CA LYS A 483 27.89 19.42 -27.04
C LYS A 483 29.34 19.91 -27.02
N VAL A 484 30.11 19.56 -25.99
CA VAL A 484 31.52 19.99 -25.82
C VAL A 484 32.50 19.04 -26.53
N ARG A 485 32.06 17.85 -26.93
CA ARG A 485 32.74 16.96 -27.88
C ARG A 485 32.18 17.15 -29.27
#